data_AF-A0A7Y5EPF0-F1
#
_entry.id   AF-A0A7Y5EPF0-F1
#
_cell.length_a   1.000
_cell.length_b   1.000
_cell.length_c   1.000
_cell.angle_alpha   90.00
_cell.angle_beta   90.00
_cell.angle_gamma   90.00
#
_symmetry.space_group_name_H-M   'P 1'
#
loop_
_entity.id
_entity.type
_entity.pdbx_description
1 polymer ?
#
loop_
_entity_poly.entity_id
_entity_poly.type
_entity_poly.pdbx_seq_one_letter_code
_entity_poly.pdbx_strand_id
1 'polypeptide(L)'
;MVPFKFRLQKALEHRESLEEEAKKQLQFAVTKRAAQEEAIRERQEQWIAYAARRRPNNPQELTERERFLTGLEREIERLKNELDILLGEEREARDAYLERRRDCETLEKLKEREQEAHAVAARRWEHRQSDEAIAQRRAA
;
A
#
# COMPACT_ATOMS: atom_id res chain seq x y z
N MET A 1 41.22 -3.85 0.49
CA MET A 1 40.02 -4.47 1.07
C MET A 1 38.95 -4.55 -0.01
N VAL A 2 38.28 -5.70 -0.17
CA VAL A 2 37.26 -5.88 -1.22
C VAL A 2 35.94 -5.23 -0.76
N PRO A 3 35.22 -4.49 -1.61
CA PRO A 3 33.92 -3.94 -1.26
C PRO A 3 32.89 -5.05 -1.06
N PHE A 4 31.97 -4.86 -0.11
CA PHE A 4 30.86 -5.78 0.13
C PHE A 4 29.97 -5.87 -1.10
N LYS A 5 29.60 -7.11 -1.49
CA LYS A 5 28.65 -7.39 -2.57
C LYS A 5 27.64 -8.41 -2.09
N PHE A 6 26.39 -7.99 -1.98
CA PHE A 6 25.30 -8.87 -1.62
C PHE A 6 24.94 -9.77 -2.81
N ARG A 7 24.99 -11.09 -2.62
CA ARG A 7 24.83 -12.06 -3.72
C ARG A 7 23.42 -12.02 -4.33
N LEU A 8 22.42 -11.66 -3.52
CA LEU A 8 21.03 -11.60 -3.93
C LEU A 8 20.56 -10.16 -4.23
N GLN A 9 21.49 -9.24 -4.52
CA GLN A 9 21.15 -7.83 -4.76
C GLN A 9 20.12 -7.65 -5.88
N LYS A 10 20.26 -8.36 -7.01
CA LYS A 10 19.25 -8.30 -8.10
C LYS A 10 17.88 -8.84 -7.68
N ALA A 11 17.85 -9.86 -6.83
CA ALA A 11 16.59 -10.42 -6.34
C ALA A 11 15.91 -9.45 -5.36
N LEU A 12 16.69 -8.75 -4.52
CA LEU A 12 16.21 -7.69 -3.65
C LEU A 12 15.60 -6.53 -4.47
N GLU A 13 16.33 -6.00 -5.45
CA GLU A 13 15.85 -4.92 -6.34
C GLU A 13 14.54 -5.30 -7.06
N HIS A 14 14.45 -6.55 -7.53
CA HIS A 14 13.23 -7.03 -8.16
C HIS A 14 12.05 -7.07 -7.18
N ARG A 15 12.27 -7.53 -5.94
CA ARG A 15 11.21 -7.57 -4.92
C ARG A 15 10.80 -6.17 -4.48
N GLU A 16 11.75 -5.25 -4.30
CA GLU A 16 11.47 -3.84 -4.02
C GLU A 16 10.58 -3.22 -5.11
N SER A 17 10.84 -3.54 -6.38
CA SER A 17 9.99 -3.11 -7.49
C SER A 17 8.57 -3.68 -7.40
N LEU A 18 8.42 -4.96 -7.02
CA LEU A 18 7.10 -5.59 -6.86
C LEU A 18 6.33 -5.02 -5.66
N GLU A 19 7.02 -4.71 -4.55
CA GLU A 19 6.42 -4.03 -3.40
C GLU A 19 5.92 -2.65 -3.78
N GLU A 20 6.73 -1.86 -4.50
CA GLU A 20 6.35 -0.50 -4.90
C GLU A 20 5.19 -0.52 -5.91
N GLU A 21 5.11 -1.52 -6.79
CA GLU A 21 3.95 -1.74 -7.65
C GLU A 21 2.69 -2.09 -6.84
N ALA A 22 2.78 -3.05 -5.90
CA ALA A 22 1.67 -3.44 -5.05
C ALA A 22 1.18 -2.26 -4.18
N LYS A 23 2.09 -1.42 -3.70
CA LYS A 23 1.77 -0.19 -2.96
C LYS A 23 0.96 0.79 -3.80
N LYS A 24 1.34 0.99 -5.07
CA LYS A 24 0.58 1.84 -6.00
C LYS A 24 -0.82 1.28 -6.27
N GLN A 25 -0.94 -0.03 -6.43
CA GLN A 25 -2.23 -0.69 -6.59
C GLN A 25 -3.12 -0.50 -5.37
N LEU A 26 -2.57 -0.66 -4.16
CA LEU A 26 -3.28 -0.38 -2.91
C LEU A 26 -3.73 1.09 -2.83
N GLN A 27 -2.87 2.05 -3.14
CA GLN A 27 -3.23 3.47 -3.17
C GLN A 27 -4.38 3.74 -4.13
N PHE A 28 -4.33 3.15 -5.33
CA PHE A 28 -5.39 3.28 -6.32
C PHE A 28 -6.72 2.72 -5.81
N ALA A 29 -6.71 1.53 -5.20
CA ALA A 29 -7.92 0.92 -4.62
C ALA A 29 -8.52 1.78 -3.49
N VAL A 30 -7.67 2.30 -2.59
CA VAL A 30 -8.10 3.21 -1.51
C VAL A 30 -8.74 4.48 -2.08
N THR A 31 -8.13 5.09 -3.10
CA THR A 31 -8.68 6.30 -3.73
C THR A 31 -10.02 6.01 -4.42
N LYS A 32 -10.13 4.90 -5.13
CA LYS A 32 -11.37 4.47 -5.80
C LYS A 32 -12.50 4.24 -4.79
N ARG A 33 -12.22 3.53 -3.69
CA ARG A 33 -13.18 3.34 -2.57
C ARG A 33 -13.61 4.68 -1.98
N ALA A 34 -12.67 5.58 -1.67
CA ALA A 34 -12.97 6.87 -1.07
C ALA A 34 -13.85 7.75 -1.99
N ALA A 35 -13.57 7.75 -3.30
CA ALA A 35 -14.40 8.44 -4.28
C ALA A 35 -15.83 7.88 -4.33
N GLN A 36 -15.99 6.56 -4.23
CA GLN A 36 -17.30 5.92 -4.17
C GLN A 36 -18.09 6.27 -2.90
N GLU A 37 -17.42 6.31 -1.75
CA GLU A 37 -18.04 6.73 -0.48
C GLU A 37 -18.54 8.17 -0.55
N GLU A 38 -17.77 9.06 -1.18
CA GLU A 38 -18.18 10.44 -1.38
C GLU A 38 -19.38 10.53 -2.32
N ALA A 39 -19.38 9.78 -3.43
CA ALA A 39 -20.53 9.72 -4.33
C ALA A 39 -21.81 9.23 -3.62
N ILE A 40 -21.70 8.23 -2.73
CA ILE A 40 -22.83 7.77 -1.91
C ILE A 40 -23.32 8.91 -1.00
N ARG A 41 -22.40 9.61 -0.34
CA ARG A 41 -22.73 10.73 0.55
C ARG A 41 -23.46 11.83 -0.19
N GLU A 42 -22.94 12.28 -1.32
CA GLU A 42 -23.57 13.31 -2.16
C GLU A 42 -24.99 12.92 -2.57
N ARG A 43 -25.21 11.65 -2.97
CA ARG A 43 -26.56 11.17 -3.32
C ARG A 43 -27.49 11.08 -2.12
N GLN A 44 -26.99 10.69 -0.95
CA GLN A 44 -27.77 10.68 0.28
C GLN A 44 -28.17 12.11 0.70
N GLU A 45 -27.26 13.06 0.61
CA GLU A 45 -27.54 14.47 0.88
C GLU A 45 -28.59 15.03 -0.10
N GLN A 46 -28.48 14.70 -1.38
CA GLN A 46 -29.49 15.06 -2.39
C GLN A 46 -30.86 14.45 -2.05
N TRP A 47 -30.91 13.18 -1.66
CA TRP A 47 -32.14 12.52 -1.25
C TRP A 47 -32.76 13.21 -0.03
N ILE A 48 -31.97 13.48 1.02
CA ILE A 48 -32.43 14.15 2.24
C ILE A 48 -32.95 15.56 1.91
N ALA A 49 -32.19 16.33 1.14
CA ALA A 49 -32.57 17.69 0.75
C ALA A 49 -33.87 17.70 -0.06
N TYR A 50 -34.08 16.73 -0.96
CA TYR A 50 -35.30 16.63 -1.76
C TYR A 50 -36.49 16.12 -0.94
N ALA A 51 -36.26 15.16 -0.03
CA ALA A 51 -37.27 14.64 0.89
C ALA A 51 -37.72 15.71 1.91
N ALA A 52 -36.84 16.63 2.31
CA ALA A 52 -37.17 17.74 3.20
C ALA A 52 -37.96 18.87 2.52
N ARG A 53 -38.03 18.90 1.18
CA ARG A 53 -38.81 19.93 0.46
C ARG A 53 -40.28 19.86 0.85
N ARG A 54 -40.97 21.00 0.78
CA ARG A 54 -42.42 21.11 1.00
C ARG A 54 -43.16 20.04 0.20
N ARG A 55 -44.13 19.38 0.84
CA ARG A 55 -44.96 18.37 0.18
C ARG A 55 -45.71 19.02 -1.00
N PRO A 56 -45.73 18.37 -2.17
CA PRO A 56 -46.47 18.89 -3.30
C PRO A 56 -47.97 18.99 -3.01
N ASN A 57 -48.64 19.94 -3.65
CA ASN A 57 -50.06 20.23 -3.41
C ASN A 57 -50.97 19.56 -4.45
N ASN A 58 -50.43 19.00 -5.52
CA ASN A 58 -51.19 18.25 -6.52
C ASN A 58 -50.70 16.79 -6.65
N PRO A 59 -51.57 15.86 -7.11
CA PRO A 59 -51.22 14.44 -7.22
C PRO A 59 -50.10 14.14 -8.22
N GLN A 60 -49.94 14.99 -9.24
CA GLN A 60 -48.98 14.79 -10.31
C GLN A 60 -47.55 15.05 -9.81
N GLU A 61 -47.33 16.17 -9.15
CA GLU A 61 -46.08 16.53 -8.48
C GLU A 61 -45.74 15.55 -7.34
N LEU A 62 -46.74 15.00 -6.65
CA LEU A 62 -46.51 13.95 -5.64
C LEU A 62 -45.93 12.69 -6.29
N THR A 63 -46.51 12.25 -7.41
CA THR A 63 -46.04 11.09 -8.17
C THR A 63 -44.64 11.30 -8.73
N GLU A 64 -44.35 12.50 -9.26
CA GLU A 64 -43.02 12.86 -9.76
C GLU A 64 -41.98 12.86 -8.64
N ARG A 65 -42.32 13.41 -7.49
CA ARG A 65 -41.47 13.41 -6.30
C ARG A 65 -41.16 11.99 -5.83
N GLU A 66 -42.17 11.12 -5.74
CA GLU A 66 -41.97 9.73 -5.33
C GLU A 66 -41.06 8.99 -6.31
N ARG A 67 -41.31 9.11 -7.62
CA ARG A 67 -40.46 8.51 -8.65
C ARG A 67 -39.01 8.98 -8.55
N PHE A 68 -38.79 10.27 -8.30
CA PHE A 68 -37.45 10.83 -8.16
C PHE A 68 -36.73 10.28 -6.92
N LEU A 69 -37.40 10.27 -5.76
CA LEU A 69 -36.83 9.74 -4.51
C LEU A 69 -36.51 8.24 -4.62
N THR A 70 -37.41 7.44 -5.20
CA THR A 70 -37.16 6.03 -5.48
C THR A 70 -36.02 5.83 -6.48
N GLY A 71 -35.87 6.72 -7.46
CA GLY A 71 -34.74 6.72 -8.39
C GLY A 71 -33.40 6.93 -7.66
N LEU A 72 -33.35 7.93 -6.78
CA LEU A 72 -32.17 8.19 -5.94
C LEU A 72 -31.86 7.03 -4.98
N GLU A 73 -32.87 6.41 -4.37
CA GLU A 73 -32.68 5.23 -3.51
C GLU A 73 -32.02 4.07 -4.26
N ARG A 74 -32.51 3.77 -5.46
CA ARG A 74 -31.93 2.72 -6.32
C ARG A 74 -30.51 3.06 -6.74
N GLU A 75 -30.22 4.33 -7.02
CA GLU A 75 -28.87 4.77 -7.35
C GLU A 75 -27.92 4.62 -6.15
N ILE A 76 -28.35 5.02 -4.95
CA ILE A 76 -27.59 4.85 -3.70
C ILE A 76 -27.33 3.37 -3.43
N GLU A 77 -28.33 2.50 -3.60
CA GLU A 77 -28.19 1.06 -3.43
C GLU A 77 -27.18 0.47 -4.42
N ARG A 78 -27.25 0.87 -5.69
CA ARG A 78 -26.25 0.47 -6.69
C ARG A 78 -24.84 0.90 -6.28
N LEU A 79 -24.67 2.15 -5.85
CA LEU A 79 -23.36 2.68 -5.44
C LEU A 79 -22.82 1.93 -4.21
N LYS A 80 -23.68 1.54 -3.26
CA LYS A 80 -23.31 0.72 -2.10
C LYS A 80 -22.88 -0.69 -2.49
N ASN A 81 -23.59 -1.34 -3.41
CA ASN A 81 -23.20 -2.66 -3.91
C ASN A 81 -21.83 -2.61 -4.60
N GLU A 82 -21.55 -1.53 -5.34
CA GLU A 82 -20.23 -1.30 -5.92
C GLU A 82 -19.18 -1.03 -4.85
N LEU A 83 -19.50 -0.25 -3.81
CA LEU A 83 -18.58 -0.01 -2.68
C LEU A 83 -18.15 -1.32 -2.00
N ASP A 84 -19.06 -2.28 -1.84
CA ASP A 84 -18.72 -3.59 -1.26
C ASP A 84 -17.68 -4.35 -2.11
N ILE A 85 -17.77 -4.23 -3.44
CA ILE A 85 -16.76 -4.79 -4.36
C ILE A 85 -15.43 -4.06 -4.17
N LEU A 86 -15.43 -2.73 -4.10
CA LEU A 86 -14.21 -1.93 -3.91
C LEU A 86 -13.53 -2.20 -2.56
N LEU A 87 -14.31 -2.49 -1.52
CA LEU A 87 -13.79 -2.94 -0.23
C LEU A 87 -13.10 -4.30 -0.32
N GLY A 88 -13.62 -5.20 -1.16
CA GLY A 88 -12.95 -6.45 -1.53
C GLY A 88 -11.62 -6.20 -2.25
N GLU A 89 -11.65 -5.37 -3.30
CA GLU A 89 -10.46 -5.00 -4.09
C GLU A 89 -9.37 -4.35 -3.20
N GLU A 90 -9.74 -3.44 -2.28
CA GLU A 90 -8.79 -2.82 -1.36
C GLU A 90 -8.15 -3.86 -0.42
N ARG A 91 -8.94 -4.81 0.11
CA ARG A 91 -8.42 -5.87 0.99
C ARG A 91 -7.43 -6.75 0.25
N GLU A 92 -7.77 -7.19 -0.96
CA GLU A 92 -6.87 -8.00 -1.79
C GLU A 92 -5.57 -7.26 -2.11
N ALA A 93 -5.65 -5.99 -2.52
CA ALA A 93 -4.48 -5.16 -2.79
C ALA A 93 -3.62 -4.95 -1.52
N ARG A 94 -4.25 -4.81 -0.36
CA ARG A 94 -3.58 -4.67 0.94
C ARG A 94 -2.83 -5.95 1.30
N ASP A 95 -3.47 -7.10 1.17
CA ASP A 95 -2.86 -8.39 1.47
C ASP A 95 -1.67 -8.67 0.55
N ALA A 96 -1.82 -8.37 -0.75
CA ALA A 96 -0.73 -8.47 -1.73
C ALA A 96 0.45 -7.57 -1.36
N TYR A 97 0.21 -6.30 -1.01
CA TYR A 97 1.26 -5.38 -0.57
C TYR A 97 1.98 -5.89 0.69
N LEU A 98 1.23 -6.38 1.68
CA LEU A 98 1.81 -6.91 2.92
C LEU A 98 2.65 -8.16 2.67
N GLU A 99 2.24 -9.04 1.75
CA GLU A 99 3.04 -10.18 1.31
C GLU A 99 4.36 -9.74 0.65
N ARG A 100 4.29 -8.82 -0.33
CA ARG A 100 5.49 -8.31 -1.00
C ARG A 100 6.46 -7.62 -0.05
N ARG A 101 5.93 -6.83 0.88
CA ARG A 101 6.74 -6.19 1.91
C ARG A 101 7.46 -7.20 2.80
N ARG A 102 6.79 -8.28 3.23
CA ARG A 102 7.43 -9.36 4.01
C ARG A 102 8.56 -10.04 3.22
N ASP A 103 8.36 -10.24 1.92
CA ASP A 103 9.36 -10.83 1.03
C ASP A 103 10.60 -9.92 0.88
N CYS A 104 10.40 -8.60 0.81
CA CYS A 104 11.49 -7.60 0.80
C CYS A 104 12.24 -7.60 2.13
N GLU A 105 11.52 -7.42 3.25
CA GLU A 105 12.10 -7.35 4.60
C GLU A 105 12.97 -8.57 4.92
N THR A 106 12.62 -9.75 4.39
CA THR A 106 13.41 -10.97 4.56
C THR A 106 14.78 -10.88 3.88
N LEU A 107 14.86 -10.34 2.65
CA LEU A 107 16.12 -10.17 1.93
C LEU A 107 16.95 -9.01 2.47
N GLU A 108 16.30 -7.93 2.90
CA GLU A 108 16.97 -6.80 3.57
C GLU A 108 17.69 -7.27 4.84
N LYS A 109 17.00 -8.01 5.71
CA LYS A 109 17.60 -8.58 6.92
C LYS A 109 18.76 -9.53 6.62
N LEU A 110 18.67 -10.30 5.53
CA LEU A 110 19.76 -11.16 5.10
C LEU A 110 20.98 -10.34 4.64
N LYS A 111 20.74 -9.29 3.84
CA LYS A 111 21.78 -8.36 3.38
C LYS A 111 22.48 -7.68 4.55
N GLU A 112 21.73 -7.18 5.53
CA GLU A 112 22.25 -6.58 6.75
C GLU A 112 23.18 -7.54 7.50
N ARG A 113 22.74 -8.78 7.74
CA ARG A 113 23.54 -9.82 8.40
C ARG A 113 24.82 -10.16 7.64
N GLU A 114 24.75 -10.30 6.31
CA GLU A 114 25.94 -10.56 5.48
C GLU A 114 26.91 -9.37 5.51
N GLN A 115 26.39 -8.15 5.51
CA GLN A 115 27.19 -6.93 5.59
C GLN A 115 27.90 -6.79 6.94
N GLU A 116 27.20 -7.08 8.04
CA GLU A 116 27.79 -7.13 9.37
C GLU A 116 28.90 -8.18 9.46
N ALA A 117 28.65 -9.39 8.98
CA ALA A 117 29.65 -10.46 8.95
C ALA A 117 30.89 -10.06 8.12
N HIS A 118 30.68 -9.43 6.96
CA HIS A 118 31.75 -8.89 6.14
C HIS A 118 32.56 -7.83 6.90
N ALA A 119 31.90 -6.88 7.56
CA ALA A 119 32.54 -5.83 8.35
C ALA A 119 33.37 -6.38 9.52
N VAL A 120 32.90 -7.43 10.19
CA VAL A 120 33.65 -8.11 11.26
C VAL A 120 34.89 -8.83 10.70
N ALA A 121 34.74 -9.57 9.61
CA ALA A 121 35.85 -10.29 8.97
C ALA A 121 36.94 -9.32 8.47
N ALA A 122 36.50 -8.22 7.88
CA ALA A 122 37.31 -7.08 7.47
C ALA A 122 38.17 -6.52 8.60
N ARG A 123 37.54 -6.12 9.71
CA ARG A 123 38.25 -5.60 10.89
C ARG A 123 39.28 -6.60 11.40
N ARG A 124 38.91 -7.88 11.50
CA ARG A 124 39.84 -8.96 11.91
C ARG A 124 41.02 -9.11 10.96
N TRP A 125 40.82 -8.92 9.65
CA TRP A 125 41.90 -8.95 8.68
C TRP A 125 42.84 -7.75 8.84
N GLU A 126 42.30 -6.55 8.99
CA GLU A 126 43.08 -5.31 9.22
C GLU A 126 43.89 -5.37 10.51
N HIS A 127 43.30 -5.87 11.60
CA HIS A 127 44.03 -6.09 12.86
C HIS A 127 45.20 -7.05 12.68
N ARG A 128 45.00 -8.21 12.02
CA ARG A 128 46.09 -9.16 11.77
C ARG A 128 47.21 -8.57 10.93
N GLN A 129 46.89 -7.83 9.87
CA GLN A 129 47.91 -7.17 9.04
C GLN A 129 48.68 -6.10 9.82
N SER A 130 48.02 -5.40 10.74
CA SER A 130 48.66 -4.41 11.61
C SER A 130 49.61 -5.07 12.62
N ASP A 131 49.17 -6.15 13.25
CA ASP A 131 49.97 -6.93 14.20
C ASP A 131 51.20 -7.54 13.53
N GLU A 132 51.04 -8.12 12.34
CA GLU A 132 52.14 -8.65 11.51
C GLU A 132 53.16 -7.56 11.16
N ALA A 133 52.71 -6.37 10.74
CA ALA A 133 53.58 -5.25 10.42
C ALA A 133 54.36 -4.73 11.65
N ILE A 134 53.72 -4.70 12.83
CA ILE A 134 54.37 -4.33 14.09
C ILE A 134 55.43 -5.39 14.49
N ALA A 135 55.09 -6.67 14.36
CA ALA A 135 56.01 -7.76 14.67
C ALA A 135 57.27 -7.72 13.77
N GLN A 136 57.09 -7.49 12.46
CA GLN A 136 58.21 -7.35 11.51
C GLN A 136 59.11 -6.14 11.83
N ARG A 137 58.54 -5.01 12.24
CA ARG A 137 59.32 -3.82 12.63
C ARG A 137 60.09 -3.98 13.95
N ARG A 138 59.64 -4.85 14.85
CA ARG A 138 60.34 -5.15 16.11
C ARG A 138 61.44 -6.20 15.95
N ALA A 139 61.39 -6.98 14.87
CA ALA A 139 62.38 -8.02 14.56
C ALA A 139 63.52 -7.52 13.66
N ALA A 140 63.41 -6.29 13.14
CA ALA A 140 64.43 -5.57 12.37
C ALA A 140 65.18 -4.56 13.25
#